data_AF-A0A6S6YT70-F1
#
_entry.id   AF-A0A6S6YT70-F1
#
_cell.length_a   1.000
_cell.length_b   1.000
_cell.length_c   1.000
_cell.angle_alpha   90.00
_cell.angle_beta   90.00
_cell.angle_gamma   90.00
#
_symmetry.space_group_name_H-M   'P 1'
#
loop_
_entity.id
_entity.type
_entity.pdbx_description
1 polymer ?
#
loop_
_entity_poly.entity_id
_entity_poly.type
_entity_poly.pdbx_seq_one_letter_code
_entity_poly.pdbx_strand_id
1 'polypeptide(L)'
;MPATQRLSLAALLALSLCAIAPAYANDDCVARVDAGLASIQRAQNVQRTREAANDLQLNRELCQGRLDLLDARFALSDDFESCRRKGATFSDSVVRNLTQASEELTDMKAAWVRTCGRHMKD
;
A
#
# COMPACT_ATOMS: atom_id res chain seq x y z
N MET A 1 64.96 3.42 -27.85
CA MET A 1 63.87 3.98 -27.01
C MET A 1 63.36 5.25 -27.70
N PRO A 2 62.06 5.62 -27.71
CA PRO A 2 60.83 4.94 -27.27
C PRO A 2 59.83 4.71 -28.47
N ALA A 3 59.09 3.61 -28.54
CA ALA A 3 57.82 3.24 -27.88
C ALA A 3 56.58 3.52 -28.77
N THR A 4 56.21 2.49 -29.53
CA THR A 4 55.01 2.40 -30.38
C THR A 4 53.75 2.37 -29.49
N GLN A 5 52.93 3.41 -29.56
CA GLN A 5 51.63 3.47 -28.89
C GLN A 5 50.63 2.52 -29.58
N ARG A 6 50.55 1.27 -29.10
CA ARG A 6 49.41 0.40 -29.35
C ARG A 6 48.28 0.87 -28.45
N LEU A 7 47.47 1.80 -28.94
CA LEU A 7 46.20 2.17 -28.31
C LEU A 7 45.23 0.99 -28.46
N SER A 8 45.09 0.26 -27.37
CA SER A 8 44.26 -0.91 -27.18
C SER A 8 42.79 -0.62 -27.51
N LEU A 9 42.27 -1.29 -28.54
CA LEU A 9 40.84 -1.38 -28.92
C LEU A 9 39.92 -2.02 -27.85
N ALA A 10 40.40 -2.19 -26.61
CA ALA A 10 39.66 -2.83 -25.52
C ALA A 10 38.72 -1.87 -24.76
N ALA A 11 38.73 -0.56 -25.08
CA ALA A 11 37.95 0.44 -24.35
C ALA A 11 36.49 0.60 -24.83
N LEU A 12 36.05 -0.12 -25.87
CA LEU A 12 34.69 -0.01 -26.42
C LEU A 12 33.68 -1.03 -25.85
N LEU A 13 34.05 -1.80 -24.82
CA LEU A 13 33.17 -2.83 -24.23
C LEU A 13 32.35 -2.36 -23.01
N ALA A 14 32.40 -1.09 -22.67
CA ALA A 14 31.59 -0.54 -21.57
C ALA A 14 30.47 0.32 -22.15
N LEU A 15 29.28 -0.27 -22.36
CA LEU A 15 27.95 0.38 -22.32
C LEU A 15 26.86 -0.59 -22.84
N SER A 16 26.79 -1.79 -22.27
CA SER A 16 25.56 -2.59 -22.33
C SER A 16 25.27 -3.18 -20.95
N LEU A 17 25.12 -2.31 -19.94
CA LEU A 17 24.27 -2.70 -18.83
C LEU A 17 22.85 -2.75 -19.39
N CYS A 18 22.44 -3.94 -19.84
CA CYS A 18 21.04 -4.27 -19.98
C CYS A 18 20.36 -3.88 -18.66
N ALA A 19 19.44 -2.91 -18.74
CA ALA A 19 18.52 -2.57 -17.68
C ALA A 19 17.59 -3.78 -17.44
N ILE A 20 18.08 -4.81 -16.77
CA ILE A 20 17.26 -5.94 -16.28
C ILE A 20 16.85 -5.58 -14.86
N ALA A 21 15.88 -4.68 -14.73
CA ALA A 21 14.96 -4.64 -13.60
C ALA A 21 13.79 -3.74 -14.00
N PRO A 22 12.58 -4.31 -14.14
CA PRO A 22 11.62 -4.04 -13.08
C PRO A 22 10.68 -5.21 -12.73
N ALA A 23 10.77 -6.37 -13.38
CA ALA A 23 9.79 -7.46 -13.18
C ALA A 23 9.68 -7.87 -11.70
N TYR A 24 10.80 -8.22 -11.05
CA TYR A 24 10.81 -8.61 -9.64
C TYR A 24 10.38 -7.48 -8.69
N ALA A 25 10.74 -6.22 -8.98
CA ALA A 25 10.34 -5.08 -8.15
C ALA A 25 8.84 -4.78 -8.25
N ASN A 26 8.24 -5.05 -9.41
CA ASN A 26 6.80 -4.94 -9.62
C ASN A 26 6.05 -6.10 -8.97
N ASP A 27 6.55 -7.33 -9.09
CA ASP A 27 5.97 -8.52 -8.45
C ASP A 27 5.98 -8.39 -6.92
N ASP A 28 7.08 -7.91 -6.33
CA ASP A 28 7.16 -7.59 -4.90
C ASP A 28 6.16 -6.49 -4.49
N CYS A 29 5.90 -5.52 -5.38
CA CYS A 29 4.92 -4.46 -5.15
C CYS A 29 3.49 -5.02 -5.09
N VAL A 30 3.13 -5.85 -6.08
CA VAL A 30 1.82 -6.48 -6.17
C VAL A 30 1.60 -7.38 -4.96
N ALA A 31 2.59 -8.22 -4.62
CA ALA A 31 2.52 -9.11 -3.47
C ALA A 31 2.31 -8.36 -2.14
N ARG A 32 2.96 -7.20 -1.95
CA ARG A 32 2.75 -6.37 -0.75
C ARG A 32 1.33 -5.80 -0.66
N VAL A 33 0.80 -5.30 -1.78
CA VAL A 33 -0.57 -4.75 -1.80
C VAL A 33 -1.61 -5.84 -1.55
N ASP A 34 -1.47 -7.01 -2.18
CA ASP A 34 -2.36 -8.15 -1.97
C ASP A 34 -2.29 -8.67 -0.52
N ALA A 35 -1.09 -8.76 0.05
CA ALA A 35 -0.89 -9.10 1.46
C ALA A 35 -1.53 -8.05 2.38
N GLY A 36 -1.41 -6.77 2.03
CA GLY A 36 -2.05 -5.65 2.72
C GLY A 36 -3.58 -5.77 2.72
N LEU A 37 -4.19 -6.02 1.56
CA LEU A 37 -5.64 -6.26 1.44
C LEU A 37 -6.10 -7.41 2.34
N ALA A 38 -5.39 -8.54 2.28
CA ALA A 38 -5.72 -9.70 3.10
C ALA A 38 -5.57 -9.40 4.60
N SER A 39 -4.55 -8.62 4.98
CA SER A 39 -4.34 -8.20 6.37
C SER A 39 -5.46 -7.29 6.87
N ILE A 40 -5.83 -6.27 6.10
CA ILE A 40 -6.94 -5.36 6.42
C ILE A 40 -8.25 -6.13 6.53
N GLN A 41 -8.51 -7.08 5.63
CA GLN A 41 -9.73 -7.88 5.69
C GLN A 41 -9.80 -8.73 6.97
N ARG A 42 -8.68 -9.34 7.38
CA ARG A 42 -8.61 -10.05 8.66
C ARG A 42 -8.84 -9.12 9.85
N ALA A 43 -8.17 -7.96 9.87
CA ALA A 43 -8.32 -6.98 10.94
C ALA A 43 -9.76 -6.44 11.01
N GLN A 44 -10.40 -6.19 9.86
CA GLN A 44 -11.80 -5.78 9.79
C GLN A 44 -12.73 -6.86 10.34
N ASN A 45 -12.47 -8.14 10.04
CA ASN A 45 -13.28 -9.23 10.59
C ASN A 45 -13.15 -9.29 12.12
N VAL A 46 -11.94 -9.17 12.66
CA VAL A 46 -11.69 -9.12 14.10
C VAL A 46 -12.42 -7.94 14.74
N GLN A 47 -12.33 -6.76 14.14
CA GLN A 47 -13.02 -5.57 14.61
C GLN A 47 -14.55 -5.77 14.63
N ARG A 48 -15.14 -6.34 13.56
CA ARG A 48 -16.58 -6.66 13.54
C ARG A 48 -16.97 -7.63 14.66
N THR A 49 -16.13 -8.63 14.94
CA THR A 49 -16.37 -9.55 16.05
C THR A 49 -16.33 -8.83 17.40
N ARG A 50 -15.39 -7.91 17.60
CA ARG A 50 -15.31 -7.09 18.84
C ARG A 50 -16.51 -6.17 18.99
N GLU A 51 -16.93 -5.53 17.90
CA GLU A 51 -18.13 -4.68 17.88
C GLU A 51 -19.37 -5.50 18.24
N ALA A 52 -19.54 -6.68 17.63
CA ALA A 52 -20.66 -7.57 17.92
C ALA A 52 -20.64 -8.09 19.37
N ALA A 53 -19.46 -8.43 19.89
CA ALA A 53 -19.29 -8.87 21.27
C ALA A 53 -19.58 -7.77 22.31
N ASN A 54 -19.58 -6.49 21.89
CA ASN A 54 -19.90 -5.35 22.73
C ASN A 54 -21.30 -4.78 22.42
N ASP A 55 -22.22 -5.60 21.88
CA ASP A 55 -23.58 -5.20 21.50
C ASP A 55 -23.65 -3.95 20.60
N LEU A 56 -22.63 -3.75 19.77
CA LEU A 56 -22.45 -2.56 18.91
C LEU A 56 -22.38 -1.23 19.67
N GLN A 57 -22.24 -1.26 21.00
CA GLN A 57 -22.03 -0.05 21.78
C GLN A 57 -20.63 0.47 21.52
N LEU A 58 -20.51 1.77 21.21
CA LEU A 58 -19.22 2.38 20.96
C LEU A 58 -18.49 2.61 22.28
N ASN A 59 -17.20 2.29 22.28
CA ASN A 59 -16.25 2.61 23.33
C ASN A 59 -14.93 3.08 22.69
N ARG A 60 -13.97 3.52 23.51
CA ARG A 60 -12.69 4.04 23.01
C ARG A 60 -11.94 3.03 22.14
N GLU A 61 -11.83 1.79 22.57
CA GLU A 61 -11.08 0.74 21.86
C GLU A 61 -11.70 0.41 20.50
N LEU A 62 -13.03 0.31 20.43
CA LEU A 62 -13.74 0.05 19.19
C LEU A 62 -13.66 1.24 18.23
N CYS A 63 -13.77 2.45 18.77
CA CYS A 63 -13.59 3.67 18.01
C CYS A 63 -12.19 3.78 17.41
N GLN A 64 -11.16 3.54 18.22
CA GLN A 64 -9.78 3.54 17.76
C GLN A 64 -9.54 2.43 16.74
N GLY A 65 -10.02 1.20 16.99
CA GLY A 65 -9.82 0.08 16.08
C GLY A 65 -10.40 0.30 14.68
N ARG A 66 -11.57 0.94 14.57
CA ARG A 66 -12.11 1.34 13.26
C ARG A 66 -11.31 2.48 12.61
N LEU A 67 -10.80 3.42 13.40
CA LEU A 67 -9.94 4.48 12.88
C LEU A 67 -8.63 3.91 12.32
N ASP A 68 -8.00 2.99 13.05
CA ASP A 68 -6.80 2.27 12.62
C ASP A 68 -7.02 1.49 11.32
N LEU A 69 -8.21 0.89 11.15
CA LEU A 69 -8.58 0.22 9.91
C LEU A 69 -8.74 1.18 8.73
N LEU A 70 -9.31 2.36 8.95
CA LEU A 70 -9.42 3.40 7.93
C LEU A 70 -8.03 3.91 7.54
N ASP A 71 -7.15 4.10 8.52
CA ASP A 71 -5.78 4.56 8.30
C ASP A 71 -4.93 3.53 7.56
N ALA A 72 -5.08 2.24 7.90
CA ALA A 72 -4.44 1.15 7.16
C ALA A 72 -4.90 1.09 5.70
N ARG A 73 -6.19 1.37 5.43
CA ARG A 73 -6.72 1.43 4.06
C ARG A 73 -6.18 2.61 3.27
N PHE A 74 -6.03 3.77 3.91
CA PHE A 74 -5.37 4.92 3.30
C PHE A 74 -3.94 4.59 2.90
N ALA A 75 -3.14 4.07 3.83
CA ALA A 75 -1.76 3.70 3.56
C ALA A 75 -1.65 2.68 2.42
N LEU A 76 -2.56 1.69 2.38
CA LEU A 76 -2.59 0.70 1.32
C LEU A 76 -2.99 1.30 -0.05
N SER A 77 -3.91 2.26 -0.07
CA SER A 77 -4.28 2.99 -1.29
C SER A 77 -3.09 3.78 -1.83
N ASP A 78 -2.31 4.42 -0.96
CA ASP A 78 -1.11 5.16 -1.34
C ASP A 78 -0.01 4.23 -1.87
N ASP A 79 0.19 3.08 -1.23
CA ASP A 79 1.11 2.04 -1.69
C ASP A 79 0.72 1.49 -3.07
N PHE A 80 -0.57 1.24 -3.27
CA PHE A 80 -1.12 0.81 -4.56
C PHE A 80 -0.87 1.84 -5.67
N GLU A 81 -1.15 3.12 -5.43
CA GLU A 81 -0.88 4.18 -6.41
C GLU A 81 0.62 4.36 -6.67
N SER A 82 1.46 4.22 -5.64
CA SER A 82 2.92 4.20 -5.77
C SER A 82 3.41 3.04 -6.64
N CYS A 83 2.85 1.84 -6.45
CA CYS A 83 3.15 0.67 -7.27
C CYS A 83 2.72 0.87 -8.73
N ARG A 84 1.51 1.41 -8.97
CA ARG A 84 1.01 1.69 -10.32
C ARG A 84 1.90 2.66 -11.08
N ARG A 85 2.37 3.72 -10.43
CA ARG A 85 3.29 4.70 -11.04
C ARG A 85 4.63 4.08 -11.46
N LYS A 86 5.02 2.95 -10.86
CA LYS A 86 6.22 2.17 -11.21
C LYS A 86 5.96 1.09 -12.28
N GLY A 87 4.72 1.00 -12.79
CA GLY A 87 4.34 0.05 -13.84
C GLY A 87 3.89 -1.31 -13.32
N ALA A 88 3.53 -1.43 -12.03
CA ALA A 88 2.90 -2.64 -11.52
C ALA A 88 1.48 -2.81 -12.10
N THR A 89 1.12 -4.05 -12.45
CA THR A 89 -0.21 -4.41 -12.97
C THR A 89 -0.97 -5.17 -11.90
N PHE A 90 -2.16 -4.69 -11.57
CA PHE A 90 -3.06 -5.29 -10.58
C PHE A 90 -4.26 -5.93 -11.28
N SER A 91 -4.93 -6.85 -10.58
CA SER A 91 -6.23 -7.34 -11.04
C SER A 91 -7.29 -6.23 -10.98
N ASP A 92 -8.30 -6.29 -11.86
CA ASP A 92 -9.34 -5.27 -11.93
C ASP A 92 -10.12 -5.11 -10.60
N SER A 93 -10.26 -6.19 -9.83
CA SER A 93 -10.91 -6.15 -8.53
C SER A 93 -10.11 -5.30 -7.53
N VAL A 94 -8.78 -5.46 -7.50
CA VAL A 94 -7.88 -4.65 -6.66
C VAL A 94 -7.93 -3.19 -7.09
N VAL A 95 -7.86 -2.93 -8.39
CA VAL A 95 -7.94 -1.56 -8.93
C VAL A 95 -9.24 -0.88 -8.53
N ARG A 96 -10.39 -1.54 -8.74
CA ARG A 96 -11.70 -0.97 -8.35
C ARG A 96 -11.78 -0.71 -6.85
N ASN A 97 -11.40 -1.69 -6.04
CA ASN A 97 -11.50 -1.60 -4.59
C ASN A 97 -10.66 -0.45 -4.04
N LEU A 98 -9.38 -0.38 -4.42
CA LEU A 98 -8.47 0.62 -3.86
C LEU A 98 -8.68 2.03 -4.45
N THR A 99 -9.10 2.14 -5.71
CA THR A 99 -9.45 3.46 -6.29
C THR A 99 -10.70 4.03 -5.63
N GLN A 100 -11.77 3.24 -5.51
CA GLN A 100 -13.00 3.67 -4.83
C GLN A 100 -12.74 3.98 -3.36
N ALA A 101 -11.94 3.15 -2.68
CA ALA A 101 -11.55 3.41 -1.31
C ALA A 101 -10.86 4.79 -1.19
N SER A 102 -9.91 5.11 -2.07
CA SER A 102 -9.22 6.41 -2.05
C SER A 102 -10.17 7.60 -2.07
N GLU A 103 -11.21 7.55 -2.92
CA GLU A 103 -12.20 8.62 -3.09
C GLU A 103 -13.07 8.80 -1.85
N GLU A 104 -13.48 7.70 -1.20
CA GLU A 104 -14.45 7.72 -0.10
C GLU A 104 -13.80 7.77 1.30
N LEU A 105 -12.54 7.36 1.44
CA LEU A 105 -11.87 7.16 2.73
C LEU A 105 -11.78 8.45 3.57
N THR A 106 -11.64 9.61 2.92
CA THR A 106 -11.58 10.91 3.61
C THR A 106 -12.89 11.23 4.31
N ASP A 107 -14.00 11.06 3.59
CA ASP A 107 -15.34 11.30 4.12
C ASP A 107 -15.72 10.27 5.18
N MET A 108 -15.36 9.00 4.96
CA MET A 108 -15.53 7.94 5.95
C MET A 108 -14.76 8.24 7.24
N LYS A 109 -13.49 8.64 7.16
CA LYS A 109 -12.67 8.99 8.33
C LYS A 109 -13.24 10.21 9.05
N ALA A 110 -13.63 11.25 8.33
CA ALA A 110 -14.24 12.43 8.92
C ALA A 110 -15.57 12.10 9.63
N ALA A 111 -16.42 11.27 9.01
CA ALA A 111 -17.67 10.79 9.60
C ALA A 111 -17.43 9.94 10.85
N TRP A 112 -16.39 9.08 10.83
CA TRP A 112 -16.02 8.26 11.95
C TRP A 112 -15.52 9.09 13.14
N VAL A 113 -14.63 10.06 12.89
CA VAL A 113 -14.13 10.98 13.91
C VAL A 113 -15.27 11.78 14.56
N ARG A 114 -16.25 12.25 13.78
CA ARG A 114 -17.43 12.94 14.33
C ARG A 114 -18.25 12.04 15.24
N THR A 115 -18.46 10.78 14.85
CA THR A 115 -19.23 9.79 15.62
C THR A 115 -18.51 9.41 16.91
N CYS A 116 -17.22 9.09 16.81
CA CYS A 116 -16.41 8.57 17.90
C CYS A 116 -15.75 9.64 18.77
N GLY A 117 -15.83 10.91 18.37
CA GLY A 117 -15.11 12.00 19.05
C GLY A 117 -15.43 12.15 20.53
N ARG A 118 -16.59 11.68 21.02
CA ARG A 118 -16.90 11.65 22.46
C ARG A 118 -16.24 10.48 23.20
N HIS A 119 -16.02 9.35 22.52
CA HIS A 119 -15.43 8.14 23.09
C HIS A 119 -13.90 8.13 23.02
N MET A 120 -13.31 8.98 22.17
CA MET A 120 -11.86 9.11 22.01
C MET A 120 -11.29 10.29 22.79
N LYS A 121 -12.14 11.03 23.53
CA LYS A 121 -11.72 12.09 24.44
C LYS A 121 -11.35 11.46 25.78
N ASP A 122 -10.09 11.07 25.89
CA ASP A 122 -9.36 10.86 27.15
C ASP A 122 -8.22 11.88 27.21
#